data_AF-A0A2V8J1L6-F1
#
_entry.id   AF-A0A2V8J1L6-F1
#
_cell.length_a   1.000
_cell.length_b   1.000
_cell.length_c   1.000
_cell.angle_alpha   90.00
_cell.angle_beta   90.00
_cell.angle_gamma   90.00
#
_symmetry.space_group_name_H-M   'P 1'
#
loop_
_entity.id
_entity.type
_entity.pdbx_description
1 polymer ?
#
loop_
_entity_poly.entity_id
_entity_poly.type
_entity_poly.pdbx_seq_one_letter_code
_entity_poly.pdbx_strand_id
1 'polypeptide(L)'
;MMTGRTSARWFGSQLTAIGAAALPMACARVSPKSRVPQPTSNSALAPIAAAAVMLLCRIECLIRVPPVAERYIKSAATASSRKTCIFRPDLRHHRGNARIDCPLYGSTIHRDRDRPQFCNRMIIRPDGTSLLFVTQPDHARLSADLLNQWKGFADHPRRAALLLAAREHDNGWRELDEELVFNATGGCAFDFITAPDPVKHALWPRGVDRLAETSPYAAALVAQHAVYVYDSHRDEPAWSQFFTAMRGRRDDLRARAGHTAEELDADYPYLSIVDLLSLTFCNDWRDDHERFATRTHCDDQGIVIDPLPFAAAVPLRVRARRLADRRYASAADLRAAFEEAPLEIIEGHARGADAA
;
A
#
# COMPACT_ATOMS: atom_id res chain seq x y z
N MET A 1 28.12 -1.76 60.71
CA MET A 1 27.00 -1.02 61.36
C MET A 1 26.20 -0.41 60.20
N MET A 2 25.00 -0.89 59.84
CA MET A 2 23.71 -0.68 60.57
C MET A 2 23.57 0.79 60.98
N THR A 3 22.57 1.55 60.55
CA THR A 3 21.17 1.17 60.27
C THR A 3 20.61 1.81 58.98
N GLY A 4 19.51 1.26 58.46
CA GLY A 4 18.71 1.92 57.41
C GLY A 4 17.32 2.31 57.93
N ARG A 5 16.57 3.09 57.13
CA ARG A 5 15.11 3.13 57.18
C ARG A 5 14.52 3.62 55.86
N THR A 6 13.36 3.07 55.53
CA THR A 6 12.58 3.33 54.32
C THR A 6 11.60 4.50 54.50
N SER A 7 11.23 5.15 53.40
CA SER A 7 9.83 5.54 53.17
C SER A 7 9.60 5.85 51.69
N ALA A 8 8.41 5.52 51.18
CA ALA A 8 7.95 5.88 49.85
C ALA A 8 6.81 6.89 49.96
N ARG A 9 6.72 7.85 49.03
CA ARG A 9 5.49 8.60 48.75
C ARG A 9 5.35 8.91 47.25
N TRP A 10 4.10 8.83 46.80
CA TRP A 10 3.60 9.18 45.48
C TRP A 10 3.06 10.63 45.47
N PHE A 11 2.45 11.03 44.34
CA PHE A 11 1.98 12.39 43.95
C PHE A 11 3.07 13.30 43.38
N GLY A 12 2.83 14.04 42.30
CA GLY A 12 1.65 14.06 41.43
C GLY A 12 1.80 15.08 40.29
N SER A 13 1.24 14.79 39.12
CA SER A 13 1.40 15.60 37.91
C SER A 13 0.73 16.97 38.02
N GLN A 14 1.44 18.04 37.66
CA GLN A 14 0.84 19.38 37.48
C GLN A 14 0.66 19.69 36.00
N LEU A 15 -0.60 19.80 35.58
CA LEU A 15 -1.02 20.47 34.36
C LEU A 15 -1.21 21.96 34.66
N THR A 16 -0.50 22.83 33.94
CA THR A 16 -0.67 24.29 34.04
C THR A 16 -1.56 24.79 32.91
N ALA A 17 -2.79 25.19 33.23
CA ALA A 17 -3.66 25.94 32.33
C ALA A 17 -3.47 27.45 32.55
N ILE A 18 -3.31 28.21 31.46
CA ILE A 18 -3.20 29.67 31.52
C ILE A 18 -4.60 30.28 31.34
N GLY A 19 -5.05 31.04 32.34
CA GLY A 19 -6.35 31.71 32.35
C GLY A 19 -6.33 33.08 31.67
N ALA A 20 -7.48 33.48 31.12
CA ALA A 20 -7.70 34.82 30.60
C ALA A 20 -8.05 35.83 31.70
N ALA A 21 -7.69 37.10 31.51
CA ALA A 21 -8.13 38.23 32.32
C ALA A 21 -8.60 39.38 31.40
N ALA A 22 -9.61 40.13 31.82
CA ALA A 22 -10.32 41.11 30.99
C ALA A 22 -10.19 42.56 31.51
N LEU A 23 -10.08 43.50 30.57
CA LEU A 23 -10.59 44.89 30.52
C LEU A 23 -10.40 45.86 31.72
N PRO A 24 -10.22 47.16 31.40
CA PRO A 24 -11.34 48.09 31.63
C PRO A 24 -11.62 49.12 30.50
N MET A 25 -12.72 49.85 30.65
CA MET A 25 -13.34 50.80 29.69
C MET A 25 -12.78 52.24 29.75
N ALA A 26 -13.06 53.08 28.72
CA ALA A 26 -13.79 54.37 28.88
C ALA A 26 -14.09 55.16 27.56
N CYS A 27 -15.28 55.81 27.52
CA CYS A 27 -15.72 56.99 26.72
C CYS A 27 -15.74 56.94 25.16
N ALA A 28 -16.89 57.01 24.45
CA ALA A 28 -17.86 58.12 24.22
C ALA A 28 -17.40 59.15 23.15
N ARG A 29 -18.17 59.70 22.18
CA ARG A 29 -19.64 59.86 21.88
C ARG A 29 -19.86 59.63 20.34
N VAL A 30 -21.07 59.47 19.76
CA VAL A 30 -22.07 60.51 19.35
C VAL A 30 -23.30 59.79 18.69
N SER A 31 -24.47 60.43 18.65
CA SER A 31 -25.75 60.01 18.01
C SER A 31 -26.35 61.24 17.27
N PRO A 32 -27.57 61.29 16.65
CA PRO A 32 -28.64 60.27 16.49
C PRO A 32 -29.41 60.29 15.12
N LYS A 33 -30.48 59.46 15.03
CA LYS A 33 -31.78 59.58 14.29
C LYS A 33 -32.13 58.29 13.50
N SER A 34 -33.36 57.77 13.47
CA SER A 34 -34.59 58.11 14.23
C SER A 34 -35.74 57.10 14.01
N ARG A 35 -36.50 56.75 15.09
CA ARG A 35 -37.97 56.43 15.14
C ARG A 35 -38.48 55.17 14.38
N VAL A 36 -39.51 54.38 14.77
CA VAL A 36 -40.43 54.15 15.95
C VAL A 36 -41.44 53.03 15.50
N PRO A 37 -42.19 52.26 16.33
CA PRO A 37 -42.00 51.67 17.68
C PRO A 37 -42.32 50.12 17.76
N GLN A 38 -42.34 49.57 18.98
CA GLN A 38 -42.89 48.25 19.43
C GLN A 38 -44.45 48.26 19.57
N PRO A 39 -45.18 47.25 20.13
CA PRO A 39 -44.84 45.93 20.76
C PRO A 39 -45.50 44.71 20.05
N THR A 40 -45.73 43.49 20.56
CA THR A 40 -45.67 42.78 21.89
C THR A 40 -45.31 41.28 21.63
N SER A 41 -45.20 40.29 22.55
CA SER A 41 -45.37 40.15 24.01
C SER A 41 -44.47 39.03 24.59
N ASN A 42 -44.07 39.22 25.86
CA ASN A 42 -43.85 38.25 26.96
C ASN A 42 -44.29 36.78 26.74
N SER A 43 -43.69 35.77 27.37
CA SER A 43 -42.44 35.68 28.17
C SER A 43 -42.17 34.21 28.57
N ALA A 44 -40.89 33.85 28.72
CA ALA A 44 -40.31 32.80 29.57
C ALA A 44 -41.17 31.58 30.01
N LEU A 45 -40.66 30.37 29.74
CA LEU A 45 -40.05 29.49 30.76
C LEU A 45 -39.48 28.20 30.14
N ALA A 46 -38.22 27.89 30.47
CA ALA A 46 -37.63 26.55 30.38
C ALA A 46 -37.72 25.88 31.78
N PRO A 47 -37.35 24.59 32.00
CA PRO A 47 -36.67 23.65 31.10
C PRO A 47 -37.25 22.21 31.10
N ILE A 48 -36.62 21.28 30.35
CA ILE A 48 -36.12 19.94 30.78
C ILE A 48 -36.01 18.95 29.59
N ALA A 49 -34.77 18.49 29.40
CA ALA A 49 -34.27 17.19 28.91
C ALA A 49 -35.04 16.29 27.90
N ALA A 50 -34.23 15.86 26.92
CA ALA A 50 -34.07 14.49 26.43
C ALA A 50 -34.94 13.93 25.27
N ALA A 51 -34.22 13.13 24.47
CA ALA A 51 -34.64 12.03 23.59
C ALA A 51 -34.88 12.29 22.08
N ALA A 52 -34.29 11.36 21.32
CA ALA A 52 -34.69 10.86 20.00
C ALA A 52 -34.62 11.81 18.79
N VAL A 53 -33.47 11.73 18.11
CA VAL A 53 -33.33 11.89 16.66
C VAL A 53 -34.49 11.20 15.92
N MET A 54 -35.18 11.97 15.08
CA MET A 54 -36.26 11.51 14.22
C MET A 54 -35.93 11.81 12.76
N LEU A 55 -36.27 10.86 11.85
CA LEU A 55 -36.42 11.05 10.39
C LEU A 55 -35.09 11.36 9.63
N LEU A 56 -34.77 10.84 8.44
CA LEU A 56 -35.45 10.14 7.32
C LEU A 56 -34.45 9.06 6.77
N CYS A 57 -34.76 8.09 5.91
CA CYS A 57 -35.89 7.91 5.00
C CYS A 57 -36.12 6.40 4.71
N ARG A 58 -37.36 5.98 4.45
CA ARG A 58 -37.68 4.66 3.85
C ARG A 58 -37.80 4.82 2.34
N ILE A 59 -37.16 3.93 1.56
CA ILE A 59 -37.67 3.52 0.24
C ILE A 59 -37.42 2.01 0.11
N GLU A 60 -38.50 1.23 0.08
CA GLU A 60 -38.48 -0.15 -0.41
C GLU A 60 -38.66 -0.12 -1.94
N CYS A 61 -37.94 -0.97 -2.67
CA CYS A 61 -38.25 -1.24 -4.07
C CYS A 61 -38.20 -2.75 -4.33
N LEU A 62 -39.38 -3.32 -4.60
CA LEU A 62 -39.55 -4.73 -4.95
C LEU A 62 -39.08 -4.98 -6.37
N ILE A 63 -38.11 -5.90 -6.55
CA ILE A 63 -37.89 -6.57 -7.85
C ILE A 63 -37.99 -8.09 -7.64
N ARG A 64 -38.81 -8.71 -8.48
CA ARG A 64 -39.27 -10.09 -8.40
C ARG A 64 -38.42 -10.96 -9.32
N VAL A 65 -37.70 -11.94 -8.78
CA VAL A 65 -36.83 -12.85 -9.54
C VAL A 65 -37.66 -14.03 -10.08
N PRO A 66 -37.68 -14.31 -11.41
CA PRO A 66 -38.16 -15.57 -11.97
C PRO A 66 -37.03 -16.62 -12.06
N PRO A 67 -37.35 -17.93 -12.09
CA PRO A 67 -36.37 -18.99 -11.90
C PRO A 67 -35.51 -19.29 -13.13
N VAL A 68 -34.34 -19.87 -12.86
CA VAL A 68 -33.34 -20.35 -13.84
C VAL A 68 -33.89 -21.55 -14.63
N ALA A 69 -33.64 -21.56 -15.94
CA ALA A 69 -33.83 -22.73 -16.79
C ALA A 69 -32.48 -23.16 -17.39
N GLU A 70 -32.07 -24.40 -17.15
CA GLU A 70 -30.97 -25.03 -17.88
C GLU A 70 -31.37 -25.26 -19.34
N ARG A 71 -30.43 -25.10 -20.29
CA ARG A 71 -29.87 -26.23 -21.07
C ARG A 71 -28.96 -25.84 -22.25
N TYR A 72 -27.86 -26.58 -22.32
CA TYR A 72 -27.16 -27.10 -23.50
C TYR A 72 -26.19 -26.26 -24.34
N ILE A 73 -25.15 -26.99 -24.74
CA ILE A 73 -23.93 -26.60 -25.45
C ILE A 73 -24.08 -26.92 -26.94
N LYS A 74 -23.51 -26.08 -27.84
CA LYS A 74 -22.74 -26.58 -29.00
C LYS A 74 -21.81 -25.55 -29.65
N SER A 75 -20.54 -25.95 -29.66
CA SER A 75 -19.38 -25.51 -30.46
C SER A 75 -19.65 -24.76 -31.78
N ALA A 76 -18.83 -23.75 -32.05
CA ALA A 76 -18.12 -23.63 -33.32
C ALA A 76 -16.72 -23.02 -33.08
N ALA A 77 -15.68 -23.66 -33.60
CA ALA A 77 -14.30 -23.19 -33.49
C ALA A 77 -13.84 -22.48 -34.77
N THR A 78 -13.11 -21.38 -34.63
CA THR A 78 -12.22 -20.84 -35.68
C THR A 78 -10.90 -20.43 -35.06
N ALA A 79 -9.83 -21.11 -35.48
CA ALA A 79 -8.48 -20.84 -34.97
C ALA A 79 -7.92 -19.55 -35.56
N SER A 80 -7.35 -18.69 -34.70
CA SER A 80 -6.45 -17.61 -35.10
C SER A 80 -5.17 -17.74 -34.29
N SER A 81 -4.05 -18.03 -34.96
CA SER A 81 -2.75 -18.23 -34.32
C SER A 81 -2.16 -16.90 -33.86
N ARG A 82 -2.43 -16.51 -32.61
CA ARG A 82 -1.63 -15.51 -31.91
C ARG A 82 -0.61 -16.23 -31.04
N LYS A 83 0.68 -15.93 -31.24
CA LYS A 83 1.76 -16.37 -30.35
C LYS A 83 1.75 -15.51 -29.09
N THR A 84 0.76 -15.72 -28.23
CA THR A 84 0.89 -15.33 -26.82
C THR A 84 2.07 -16.06 -26.20
N CYS A 85 2.67 -15.47 -25.16
CA CYS A 85 3.66 -16.20 -24.36
C CYS A 85 2.92 -17.32 -23.62
N ILE A 86 3.03 -18.56 -24.12
CA ILE A 86 2.36 -19.72 -23.53
C ILE A 86 3.19 -20.15 -22.32
N PHE A 87 2.83 -19.64 -21.14
CA PHE A 87 3.18 -20.29 -19.88
C PHE A 87 2.71 -21.76 -19.95
N ARG A 88 3.55 -22.70 -19.49
CA ARG A 88 3.31 -24.12 -19.71
C ARG A 88 1.97 -24.56 -19.07
N PRO A 89 1.17 -25.43 -19.71
CA PRO A 89 -0.17 -25.80 -19.23
C PRO A 89 -0.19 -26.72 -17.99
N ASP A 90 0.95 -26.93 -17.34
CA ASP A 90 1.15 -27.75 -16.14
C ASP A 90 1.24 -26.93 -14.83
N LEU A 91 0.59 -25.76 -14.77
CA LEU A 91 0.31 -25.03 -13.51
C LEU A 91 -0.78 -25.72 -12.63
N ARG A 92 -0.78 -27.06 -12.57
CA ARG A 92 -1.68 -27.84 -11.72
C ARG A 92 -1.07 -28.05 -10.33
N HIS A 93 -1.48 -27.23 -9.37
CA HIS A 93 -1.52 -27.58 -7.95
C HIS A 93 -0.31 -28.37 -7.40
N HIS A 94 0.91 -27.85 -7.53
CA HIS A 94 2.04 -28.39 -6.77
C HIS A 94 1.96 -27.95 -5.30
N ARG A 95 1.15 -28.68 -4.52
CA ARG A 95 1.28 -28.73 -3.06
C ARG A 95 2.58 -29.46 -2.69
N GLY A 96 3.71 -28.77 -2.79
CA GLY A 96 4.96 -29.21 -2.19
C GLY A 96 4.96 -28.86 -0.71
N ASN A 97 5.22 -29.84 0.17
CA ASN A 97 5.53 -29.59 1.58
C ASN A 97 6.95 -29.00 1.71
N ALA A 98 7.18 -27.84 1.12
CA ALA A 98 8.37 -27.05 1.41
C ALA A 98 8.27 -26.60 2.87
N ARG A 99 9.19 -27.08 3.71
CA ARG A 99 9.48 -26.39 4.97
C ARG A 99 9.99 -25.02 4.59
N ILE A 100 9.22 -23.98 4.90
CA ILE A 100 9.61 -22.60 4.69
C ILE A 100 10.60 -22.24 5.81
N ASP A 101 11.86 -22.62 5.61
CA ASP A 101 12.98 -21.90 6.22
C ASP A 101 13.10 -20.58 5.45
N CYS A 102 12.32 -19.57 5.86
CA CYS A 102 12.30 -18.25 5.25
C CYS A 102 13.55 -17.44 5.66
N PRO A 103 14.47 -17.08 4.75
CA PRO A 103 15.67 -16.34 5.09
C PRO A 103 15.46 -14.81 5.12
N LEU A 104 14.22 -14.32 5.25
CA LEU A 104 13.95 -12.89 5.55
C LEU A 104 14.33 -12.49 7.01
N TYR A 105 15.08 -13.35 7.71
CA TYR A 105 15.86 -13.02 8.91
C TYR A 105 17.35 -12.92 8.54
N GLY A 106 17.69 -11.90 7.74
CA GLY A 106 19.01 -11.77 7.09
C GLY A 106 19.86 -10.55 7.50
N SER A 107 19.27 -9.50 8.07
CA SER A 107 20.01 -8.37 8.67
C SER A 107 19.70 -8.25 10.16
N THR A 108 20.75 -8.29 10.99
CA THR A 108 20.63 -8.51 12.44
C THR A 108 20.06 -7.31 13.19
N ILE A 109 18.74 -7.16 13.19
CA ILE A 109 18.02 -6.45 14.23
C ILE A 109 17.47 -7.49 15.21
N HIS A 110 18.03 -7.51 16.43
CA HIS A 110 17.57 -8.40 17.48
C HIS A 110 16.07 -8.22 17.73
N ARG A 111 15.31 -9.32 17.68
CA ARG A 111 13.86 -9.36 17.89
C ARG A 111 13.53 -9.21 19.38
N ASP A 112 13.72 -8.00 19.90
CA ASP A 112 13.37 -7.58 21.25
C ASP A 112 11.85 -7.64 21.43
N ARG A 113 11.37 -8.57 22.28
CA ARG A 113 9.93 -8.91 22.38
C ARG A 113 9.10 -7.84 23.09
N ASP A 114 9.74 -6.90 23.78
CA ASP A 114 9.08 -5.93 24.66
C ASP A 114 8.97 -4.51 24.06
N ARG A 115 9.23 -4.32 22.75
CA ARG A 115 9.11 -3.02 22.09
C ARG A 115 7.77 -2.82 21.35
N PRO A 116 7.15 -1.62 21.44
CA PRO A 116 5.92 -1.32 20.73
C PRO A 116 6.14 -1.33 19.21
N GLN A 117 5.37 -2.19 18.52
CA GLN A 117 5.45 -2.39 17.08
C GLN A 117 4.72 -1.27 16.34
N PHE A 118 5.48 -0.29 15.86
CA PHE A 118 5.05 0.66 14.83
C PHE A 118 6.05 0.56 13.68
N CYS A 119 5.59 0.80 12.46
CA CYS A 119 6.34 0.40 11.28
C CYS A 119 5.89 1.14 10.01
N ASN A 120 6.82 1.23 9.05
CA ASN A 120 6.70 2.09 7.87
C ASN A 120 6.26 1.31 6.64
N ARG A 121 6.46 1.96 5.49
CA ARG A 121 5.55 2.02 4.33
C ARG A 121 6.36 2.28 3.03
N MET A 122 7.58 2.82 3.14
CA MET A 122 8.53 3.12 2.07
C MET A 122 9.70 2.10 2.03
N ILE A 123 10.35 1.95 0.87
CA ILE A 123 11.60 1.19 0.70
C ILE A 123 12.79 2.03 1.17
N ILE A 124 13.63 1.49 2.06
CA ILE A 124 14.85 2.17 2.54
C ILE A 124 16.07 1.28 2.32
N ARG A 125 16.89 1.64 1.33
CA ARG A 125 18.13 0.96 0.98
C ARG A 125 19.33 1.66 1.64
N PRO A 126 20.16 0.97 2.44
CA PRO A 126 21.46 1.50 2.87
C PRO A 126 22.40 1.71 1.67
N ASP A 127 23.14 2.81 1.65
CA ASP A 127 24.14 3.12 0.63
C ASP A 127 25.32 3.88 1.26
N GLY A 128 26.34 3.12 1.68
CA GLY A 128 27.52 3.65 2.37
C GLY A 128 27.17 4.30 3.71
N THR A 129 27.32 5.63 3.80
CA THR A 129 26.92 6.45 4.97
C THR A 129 25.60 7.20 4.74
N SER A 130 24.81 6.75 3.77
CA SER A 130 23.53 7.33 3.37
C SER A 130 22.44 6.27 3.33
N LEU A 131 21.19 6.74 3.25
CA LEU A 131 19.99 5.95 3.05
C LEU A 131 19.29 6.45 1.79
N LEU A 132 18.95 5.53 0.90
CA LEU A 132 18.13 5.75 -0.29
C LEU A 132 16.68 5.45 0.03
N PHE A 133 15.84 6.48 -0.08
CA PHE A 133 14.40 6.40 0.14
C PHE A 133 13.69 6.32 -1.22
N VAL A 134 13.03 5.19 -1.49
CA VAL A 134 12.25 4.95 -2.72
C VAL A 134 10.78 4.76 -2.34
N THR A 135 9.91 5.62 -2.89
CA THR A 135 8.45 5.50 -2.67
C THR A 135 7.91 4.27 -3.37
N GLN A 136 6.87 3.64 -2.81
CA GLN A 136 6.20 2.54 -3.51
C GLN A 136 5.60 3.04 -4.84
N PRO A 137 4.91 4.19 -4.94
CA PRO A 137 4.54 4.73 -6.25
C PRO A 137 5.68 4.90 -7.27
N ASP A 138 6.96 4.96 -6.87
CA ASP A 138 8.11 4.91 -7.78
C ASP A 138 8.63 3.50 -8.08
N HIS A 139 8.59 2.55 -7.13
CA HIS A 139 8.88 1.13 -7.40
C HIS A 139 7.89 0.55 -8.44
N ALA A 140 6.61 0.93 -8.33
CA ALA A 140 5.54 0.45 -9.20
C ALA A 140 5.65 1.04 -10.63
N ARG A 141 6.15 2.28 -10.75
CA ARG A 141 6.51 2.86 -12.05
C ARG A 141 7.62 2.06 -12.73
N LEU A 142 8.67 1.67 -11.99
CA LEU A 142 9.72 0.80 -12.52
C LEU A 142 9.16 -0.57 -12.95
N SER A 143 8.24 -1.16 -12.17
CA SER A 143 7.53 -2.40 -12.56
C SER A 143 6.78 -2.24 -13.89
N ALA A 144 6.09 -1.12 -14.11
CA ALA A 144 5.41 -0.84 -15.37
C ALA A 144 6.39 -0.63 -16.54
N ASP A 145 7.50 0.08 -16.31
CA ASP A 145 8.54 0.30 -17.32
C ASP A 145 9.22 -1.02 -17.72
N LEU A 146 9.48 -1.92 -16.76
CA LEU A 146 9.96 -3.28 -17.02
C LEU A 146 8.95 -4.10 -17.81
N LEU A 147 7.68 -4.11 -17.41
CA LEU A 147 6.62 -4.81 -18.13
C LEU A 147 6.47 -4.29 -19.57
N ASN A 148 6.68 -3.01 -19.79
CA ASN A 148 6.65 -2.38 -21.11
C ASN A 148 7.77 -2.91 -22.05
N GLN A 149 8.89 -3.42 -21.51
CA GLN A 149 9.99 -4.04 -22.28
C GLN A 149 9.82 -5.56 -22.47
N TRP A 150 8.78 -6.18 -21.89
CA TRP A 150 8.61 -7.64 -21.88
C TRP A 150 8.44 -8.21 -23.30
N LYS A 151 9.17 -9.27 -23.63
CA LYS A 151 9.18 -9.87 -24.96
C LYS A 151 7.80 -10.39 -25.37
N GLY A 152 7.24 -9.81 -26.44
CA GLY A 152 5.90 -10.17 -26.95
C GLY A 152 4.72 -9.51 -26.22
N PHE A 153 4.97 -8.63 -25.24
CA PHE A 153 3.91 -7.92 -24.51
C PHE A 153 3.31 -6.73 -25.29
N ALA A 154 4.00 -6.23 -26.31
CA ALA A 154 3.54 -5.13 -27.16
C ALA A 154 2.14 -5.37 -27.77
N ASP A 155 1.86 -6.60 -28.18
CA ASP A 155 0.59 -7.00 -28.80
C ASP A 155 -0.40 -7.65 -27.81
N HIS A 156 -0.15 -7.57 -26.51
CA HIS A 156 -0.98 -8.22 -25.50
C HIS A 156 -2.39 -7.62 -25.46
N PRO A 157 -3.49 -8.40 -25.57
CA PRO A 157 -4.85 -7.86 -25.73
C PRO A 157 -5.30 -6.99 -24.54
N ARG A 158 -4.74 -7.25 -23.34
CA ARG A 158 -5.05 -6.52 -22.09
C ARG A 158 -3.91 -5.61 -21.63
N ARG A 159 -2.97 -5.28 -22.53
CA ARG A 159 -1.73 -4.50 -22.27
C ARG A 159 -1.95 -3.23 -21.45
N ALA A 160 -2.96 -2.43 -21.78
CA ALA A 160 -3.23 -1.17 -21.11
C ALA A 160 -3.61 -1.36 -19.63
N ALA A 161 -4.46 -2.35 -19.32
CA ALA A 161 -4.85 -2.67 -17.95
C ALA A 161 -3.70 -3.29 -17.16
N LEU A 162 -2.87 -4.13 -17.79
CA LEU A 162 -1.68 -4.71 -17.17
C LEU A 162 -0.60 -3.67 -16.83
N LEU A 163 -0.33 -2.72 -17.73
CA LEU A 163 0.59 -1.61 -17.44
C LEU A 163 0.05 -0.70 -16.33
N LEU A 164 -1.26 -0.42 -16.31
CA LEU A 164 -1.88 0.36 -15.25
C LEU A 164 -1.83 -0.37 -13.90
N ALA A 165 -2.09 -1.68 -13.88
CA ALA A 165 -1.96 -2.51 -12.69
C ALA A 165 -0.51 -2.52 -12.18
N ALA A 166 0.48 -2.74 -13.05
CA ALA A 166 1.89 -2.67 -12.68
C ALA A 166 2.27 -1.28 -12.11
N ARG A 167 1.81 -0.19 -12.73
CA ARG A 167 2.13 1.18 -12.33
C ARG A 167 1.51 1.60 -10.99
N GLU A 168 0.35 1.05 -10.66
CA GLU A 168 -0.47 1.49 -9.53
C GLU A 168 -0.75 0.37 -8.52
N HIS A 169 -0.11 -0.80 -8.57
CA HIS A 169 -0.43 -1.90 -7.63
C HIS A 169 -0.29 -1.46 -6.17
N ASP A 170 0.83 -0.81 -5.87
CA ASP A 170 1.14 -0.30 -4.54
C ASP A 170 0.71 1.17 -4.34
N ASN A 171 -0.24 1.67 -5.15
CA ASN A 171 -0.71 3.06 -5.01
C ASN A 171 -1.34 3.35 -3.62
N GLY A 172 -1.84 2.33 -2.92
CA GLY A 172 -2.41 2.43 -1.57
C GLY A 172 -1.46 2.99 -0.51
N TRP A 173 -0.14 2.94 -0.75
CA TRP A 173 0.90 3.50 0.12
C TRP A 173 1.14 5.01 -0.08
N ARG A 174 0.55 5.67 -1.08
CA ARG A 174 0.89 7.06 -1.45
C ARG A 174 0.90 8.06 -0.29
N GLU A 175 -0.21 8.19 0.45
CA GLU A 175 -0.28 9.11 1.60
C GLU A 175 0.68 8.71 2.72
N LEU A 176 1.05 7.44 2.77
CA LEU A 176 1.82 6.82 3.83
C LEU A 176 3.33 6.97 3.64
N ASP A 177 3.75 7.02 2.38
CA ASP A 177 5.07 7.46 1.94
C ASP A 177 5.24 8.97 2.14
N GLU A 178 4.22 9.76 1.82
CA GLU A 178 4.19 11.22 2.02
C GLU A 178 4.28 11.62 3.51
N GLU A 179 3.65 10.86 4.42
CA GLU A 179 3.67 11.14 5.87
C GLU A 179 5.04 10.95 6.53
N LEU A 180 5.93 10.15 5.94
CA LEU A 180 7.23 9.72 6.49
C LEU A 180 7.12 9.32 7.97
N VAL A 181 6.36 8.26 8.22
CA VAL A 181 6.11 7.74 9.58
C VAL A 181 7.46 7.50 10.32
N PHE A 182 7.52 7.87 11.59
CA PHE A 182 8.79 8.05 12.31
C PHE A 182 8.91 7.12 13.53
N ASN A 183 10.05 6.43 13.62
CA ASN A 183 10.43 5.65 14.78
C ASN A 183 11.07 6.54 15.85
N ALA A 184 10.28 7.03 16.81
CA ALA A 184 10.81 7.80 17.93
C ALA A 184 11.82 7.04 18.80
N THR A 185 11.75 5.71 18.85
CA THR A 185 12.70 4.88 19.64
C THR A 185 14.00 4.60 18.87
N GLY A 186 13.94 4.47 17.55
CA GLY A 186 15.10 4.25 16.69
C GLY A 186 15.79 5.54 16.22
N GLY A 187 15.04 6.65 16.15
CA GLY A 187 15.46 7.88 15.50
C GLY A 187 15.51 7.74 13.98
N CYS A 188 14.63 6.98 13.35
CA CYS A 188 14.69 6.70 11.91
C CYS A 188 13.30 6.63 11.28
N ALA A 189 13.25 6.66 9.95
CA ALA A 189 12.14 6.01 9.26
C ALA A 189 12.29 4.48 9.46
N PHE A 190 11.19 3.78 9.74
CA PHE A 190 11.15 2.33 9.63
C PHE A 190 11.09 1.92 8.13
N ASP A 191 10.95 0.62 7.84
CA ASP A 191 10.80 0.02 6.49
C ASP A 191 9.38 -0.55 6.21
N PHE A 192 8.94 -0.62 4.94
CA PHE A 192 7.65 -1.16 4.50
C PHE A 192 7.37 -2.64 4.83
N ILE A 193 8.39 -3.51 4.78
CA ILE A 193 8.28 -4.95 5.05
C ILE A 193 7.70 -5.16 6.45
N THR A 194 8.14 -4.30 7.37
CA THR A 194 7.77 -4.36 8.79
C THR A 194 6.35 -3.88 9.08
N ALA A 195 5.62 -3.26 8.13
CA ALA A 195 4.31 -2.63 8.35
C ALA A 195 3.34 -3.51 9.18
N PRO A 196 2.60 -2.95 10.16
CA PRO A 196 1.72 -3.75 10.99
C PRO A 196 0.43 -4.09 10.24
N ASP A 197 -0.12 -5.28 10.49
CA ASP A 197 -1.24 -5.83 9.71
C ASP A 197 -2.46 -4.91 9.56
N PRO A 198 -2.90 -4.12 10.56
CA PRO A 198 -3.98 -3.14 10.37
C PRO A 198 -3.70 -2.08 9.30
N VAL A 199 -2.43 -1.73 9.06
CA VAL A 199 -2.02 -0.83 7.97
C VAL A 199 -2.13 -1.55 6.63
N LYS A 200 -1.57 -2.77 6.56
CA LYS A 200 -1.65 -3.65 5.38
C LYS A 200 -3.10 -3.89 4.96
N HIS A 201 -3.99 -4.16 5.92
CA HIS A 201 -5.42 -4.34 5.67
C HIS A 201 -6.12 -3.08 5.14
N ALA A 202 -5.69 -1.89 5.55
CA ALA A 202 -6.34 -0.62 5.19
C ALA A 202 -5.90 -0.05 3.82
N LEU A 203 -4.69 -0.37 3.36
CA LEU A 203 -4.14 0.22 2.12
C LEU A 203 -4.69 -0.44 0.85
N TRP A 204 -4.85 -1.76 0.82
CA TRP A 204 -5.27 -2.49 -0.39
C TRP A 204 -6.69 -2.13 -0.87
N PRO A 205 -7.73 -2.04 0.00
CA PRO A 205 -9.03 -1.54 -0.44
C PRO A 205 -8.93 -0.15 -1.07
N ARG A 206 -8.18 0.78 -0.47
CA ARG A 206 -7.99 2.13 -1.02
C ARG A 206 -7.29 2.12 -2.38
N GLY A 207 -6.26 1.28 -2.53
CA GLY A 207 -5.49 1.14 -3.76
C GLY A 207 -6.33 0.59 -4.92
N VAL A 208 -7.13 -0.45 -4.65
CA VAL A 208 -8.08 -1.04 -5.60
C VAL A 208 -9.16 -0.02 -6.01
N ASP A 209 -9.70 0.74 -5.06
CA ASP A 209 -10.88 1.59 -5.29
C ASP A 209 -10.61 2.80 -6.19
N ARG A 210 -9.37 3.30 -6.20
CA ARG A 210 -8.91 4.35 -7.12
C ARG A 210 -8.88 3.91 -8.58
N LEU A 211 -8.78 2.60 -8.83
CA LEU A 211 -8.75 2.01 -10.17
C LEU A 211 -10.12 1.42 -10.58
N ALA A 212 -10.96 1.07 -9.61
CA ALA A 212 -12.19 0.29 -9.79
C ALA A 212 -13.15 0.84 -10.86
N GLU A 213 -13.31 2.16 -10.96
CA GLU A 213 -14.25 2.79 -11.90
C GLU A 213 -13.63 3.12 -13.27
N THR A 214 -12.31 3.34 -13.34
CA THR A 214 -11.61 3.73 -14.58
C THR A 214 -11.00 2.53 -15.32
N SER A 215 -10.62 1.48 -14.59
CA SER A 215 -10.13 0.22 -15.13
C SER A 215 -10.42 -0.93 -14.15
N PRO A 216 -11.64 -1.49 -14.16
CA PRO A 216 -12.02 -2.56 -13.25
C PRO A 216 -11.08 -3.78 -13.36
N TYR A 217 -10.56 -4.10 -14.55
CA TYR A 217 -9.62 -5.21 -14.69
C TYR A 217 -8.24 -4.94 -14.07
N ALA A 218 -7.71 -3.72 -14.17
CA ALA A 218 -6.49 -3.35 -13.46
C ALA A 218 -6.71 -3.43 -11.94
N ALA A 219 -7.85 -2.92 -11.46
CA ALA A 219 -8.25 -3.02 -10.06
C ALA A 219 -8.38 -4.48 -9.58
N ALA A 220 -8.87 -5.39 -10.42
CA ALA A 220 -8.94 -6.82 -10.15
C ALA A 220 -7.54 -7.47 -10.04
N LEU A 221 -6.62 -7.12 -10.94
CA LEU A 221 -5.22 -7.57 -10.87
C LEU A 221 -4.52 -7.09 -9.59
N VAL A 222 -4.77 -5.84 -9.16
CA VAL A 222 -4.26 -5.30 -7.89
C VAL A 222 -4.89 -6.00 -6.68
N ALA A 223 -6.19 -6.30 -6.71
CA ALA A 223 -6.84 -7.10 -5.66
C ALA A 223 -6.33 -8.55 -5.60
N GLN A 224 -6.00 -9.16 -6.76
CA GLN A 224 -5.31 -10.46 -6.81
C GLN A 224 -3.90 -10.37 -6.22
N HIS A 225 -3.17 -9.29 -6.51
CA HIS A 225 -1.84 -9.06 -5.97
C HIS A 225 -1.84 -9.00 -4.44
N ALA A 226 -2.79 -8.25 -3.86
CA ALA A 226 -3.05 -8.18 -2.42
C ALA A 226 -3.26 -9.57 -1.77
N VAL A 227 -3.95 -10.48 -2.46
CA VAL A 227 -4.17 -11.87 -2.01
C VAL A 227 -2.88 -12.69 -2.09
N TYR A 228 -2.10 -12.52 -3.15
CA TYR A 228 -0.88 -13.28 -3.38
C TYR A 228 0.25 -12.90 -2.41
N VAL A 229 0.54 -11.59 -2.25
CA VAL A 229 1.70 -11.13 -1.46
C VAL A 229 1.59 -11.45 0.03
N TYR A 230 0.40 -11.79 0.51
CA TYR A 230 0.15 -12.18 1.90
C TYR A 230 -0.25 -13.65 2.08
N ASP A 231 -0.19 -14.51 1.06
CA ASP A 231 -0.67 -15.91 1.13
C ASP A 231 -0.09 -16.72 2.30
N SER A 232 1.09 -16.37 2.82
CA SER A 232 1.65 -16.93 4.05
C SER A 232 0.69 -16.85 5.27
N HIS A 233 -0.16 -15.82 5.32
CA HIS A 233 -1.13 -15.58 6.38
C HIS A 233 -2.53 -16.16 6.07
N ARG A 234 -2.72 -16.89 4.95
CA ARG A 234 -4.05 -17.36 4.49
C ARG A 234 -4.80 -18.23 5.53
N ASP A 235 -4.04 -18.92 6.38
CA ASP A 235 -4.53 -19.84 7.40
C ASP A 235 -4.67 -19.15 8.78
N GLU A 236 -4.35 -17.84 8.88
CA GLU A 236 -4.45 -17.05 10.11
C GLU A 236 -5.85 -16.44 10.29
N PRO A 237 -6.53 -16.66 11.45
CA PRO A 237 -7.88 -16.13 11.68
C PRO A 237 -7.99 -14.60 11.55
N ALA A 238 -6.95 -13.86 11.93
CA ALA A 238 -6.90 -12.40 11.86
C ALA A 238 -6.96 -11.85 10.42
N TRP A 239 -6.52 -12.64 9.45
CA TRP A 239 -6.47 -12.27 8.03
C TRP A 239 -7.70 -12.75 7.23
N SER A 240 -8.54 -13.61 7.81
CA SER A 240 -9.70 -14.23 7.15
C SER A 240 -10.67 -13.22 6.51
N GLN A 241 -10.95 -12.10 7.20
CA GLN A 241 -11.82 -11.04 6.69
C GLN A 241 -11.17 -10.30 5.50
N PHE A 242 -9.88 -9.98 5.59
CA PHE A 242 -9.12 -9.33 4.52
C PHE A 242 -9.14 -10.17 3.24
N PHE A 243 -8.81 -11.46 3.36
CA PHE A 243 -8.81 -12.38 2.22
C PHE A 243 -10.20 -12.57 1.60
N THR A 244 -11.25 -12.63 2.42
CA THR A 244 -12.63 -12.73 1.93
C THR A 244 -13.02 -11.48 1.15
N ALA A 245 -12.70 -10.29 1.68
CA ALA A 245 -12.98 -9.02 1.02
C ALA A 245 -12.18 -8.85 -0.29
N MET A 246 -10.88 -9.14 -0.29
CA MET A 246 -10.04 -8.98 -1.49
C MET A 246 -10.37 -9.99 -2.58
N ARG A 247 -10.65 -11.26 -2.26
CA ARG A 247 -11.12 -12.24 -3.26
C ARG A 247 -12.48 -11.85 -3.84
N GLY A 248 -13.44 -11.49 -3.00
CA GLY A 248 -14.75 -11.02 -3.45
C GLY A 248 -14.66 -9.79 -4.36
N ARG A 249 -13.79 -8.83 -4.01
CA ARG A 249 -13.59 -7.61 -4.80
C ARG A 249 -12.86 -7.85 -6.11
N ARG A 250 -11.84 -8.71 -6.13
CA ARG A 250 -11.19 -9.21 -7.36
C ARG A 250 -12.23 -9.82 -8.29
N ASP A 251 -13.10 -10.69 -7.78
CA ASP A 251 -14.06 -11.43 -8.60
C ASP A 251 -15.19 -10.54 -9.16
N ASP A 252 -15.69 -9.57 -8.36
CA ASP A 252 -16.59 -8.51 -8.84
C ASP A 252 -15.95 -7.68 -9.96
N LEU A 253 -14.77 -7.12 -9.72
CA LEU A 253 -14.10 -6.21 -10.66
C LEU A 253 -13.70 -6.91 -11.96
N ARG A 254 -13.26 -8.17 -11.87
CA ARG A 254 -13.00 -9.04 -13.02
C ARG A 254 -14.26 -9.28 -13.85
N ALA A 255 -15.38 -9.61 -13.19
CA ALA A 255 -16.66 -9.84 -13.85
C ALA A 255 -17.24 -8.56 -14.48
N ARG A 256 -17.13 -7.41 -13.80
CA ARG A 256 -17.50 -6.07 -14.32
C ARG A 256 -16.71 -5.69 -15.57
N ALA A 257 -15.45 -6.11 -15.67
CA ALA A 257 -14.62 -5.93 -16.86
C ALA A 257 -14.93 -6.94 -17.99
N GLY A 258 -15.79 -7.93 -17.76
CA GLY A 258 -16.11 -8.97 -18.76
C GLY A 258 -15.05 -10.05 -18.93
N HIS A 259 -14.12 -10.22 -17.98
CA HIS A 259 -12.99 -11.15 -18.09
C HIS A 259 -13.20 -12.45 -17.32
N THR A 260 -12.62 -13.56 -17.81
CA THR A 260 -12.67 -14.87 -17.14
C THR A 260 -11.62 -15.00 -16.03
N ALA A 261 -11.78 -16.01 -15.15
CA ALA A 261 -10.79 -16.28 -14.11
C ALA A 261 -9.45 -16.72 -14.73
N GLU A 262 -9.52 -17.52 -15.78
CA GLU A 262 -8.38 -18.03 -16.55
C GLU A 262 -7.61 -16.90 -17.25
N GLU A 263 -8.29 -15.84 -17.72
CA GLU A 263 -7.62 -14.64 -18.22
C GLU A 263 -6.83 -13.91 -17.12
N LEU A 264 -7.43 -13.75 -15.93
CA LEU A 264 -6.76 -13.13 -14.78
C LEU A 264 -5.58 -13.98 -14.28
N ASP A 265 -5.72 -15.30 -14.22
CA ASP A 265 -4.67 -16.23 -13.80
C ASP A 265 -3.52 -16.29 -14.83
N ALA A 266 -3.79 -16.10 -16.12
CA ALA A 266 -2.77 -16.00 -17.16
C ALA A 266 -2.06 -14.63 -17.19
N ASP A 267 -2.74 -13.56 -16.77
CA ASP A 267 -2.23 -12.19 -16.74
C ASP A 267 -1.47 -11.85 -15.46
N TYR A 268 -1.89 -12.38 -14.31
CA TYR A 268 -1.32 -12.06 -13.01
C TYR A 268 0.20 -12.31 -12.86
N PRO A 269 0.80 -13.38 -13.45
CA PRO A 269 2.24 -13.60 -13.37
C PRO A 269 3.07 -12.42 -13.88
N TYR A 270 2.63 -11.69 -14.91
CA TYR A 270 3.33 -10.51 -15.41
C TYR A 270 3.51 -9.47 -14.29
N LEU A 271 2.41 -9.07 -13.63
CA LEU A 271 2.42 -8.12 -12.52
C LEU A 271 3.33 -8.59 -11.39
N SER A 272 3.17 -9.84 -10.96
CA SER A 272 3.90 -10.38 -9.82
C SER A 272 5.41 -10.52 -10.07
N ILE A 273 5.82 -10.82 -11.31
CA ILE A 273 7.23 -10.86 -11.66
C ILE A 273 7.82 -9.45 -11.69
N VAL A 274 7.15 -8.46 -12.31
CA VAL A 274 7.72 -7.09 -12.39
C VAL A 274 7.69 -6.32 -11.07
N ASP A 275 6.82 -6.68 -10.12
CA ASP A 275 6.94 -6.28 -8.72
C ASP A 275 8.22 -6.85 -8.09
N LEU A 276 8.46 -8.16 -8.23
CA LEU A 276 9.68 -8.79 -7.70
C LEU A 276 10.95 -8.12 -8.26
N LEU A 277 11.02 -7.92 -9.59
CA LEU A 277 12.19 -7.31 -10.23
C LEU A 277 12.45 -5.87 -9.74
N SER A 278 11.40 -5.06 -9.57
CA SER A 278 11.56 -3.69 -9.06
C SER A 278 11.96 -3.68 -7.59
N LEU A 279 11.34 -4.52 -6.75
CA LEU A 279 11.69 -4.68 -5.34
C LEU A 279 13.14 -5.11 -5.16
N THR A 280 13.61 -6.12 -5.90
CA THR A 280 15.00 -6.58 -5.83
C THR A 280 15.97 -5.44 -6.10
N PHE A 281 15.77 -4.66 -7.17
CA PHE A 281 16.60 -3.50 -7.49
C PHE A 281 16.53 -2.37 -6.45
N CYS A 282 15.32 -2.02 -6.00
CA CYS A 282 15.11 -0.90 -5.08
C CYS A 282 15.66 -1.19 -3.67
N ASN A 283 15.66 -2.46 -3.24
CA ASN A 283 16.15 -2.89 -1.93
C ASN A 283 17.62 -3.37 -1.92
N ASP A 284 18.24 -3.57 -3.09
CA ASP A 284 19.56 -4.22 -3.23
C ASP A 284 19.61 -5.68 -2.72
N TRP A 285 18.54 -6.45 -2.95
CA TRP A 285 18.47 -7.83 -2.47
C TRP A 285 19.46 -8.74 -3.21
N ARG A 286 20.59 -9.07 -2.56
CA ARG A 286 21.66 -9.93 -3.11
C ARG A 286 21.42 -11.44 -2.99
N ASP A 287 20.43 -11.86 -2.21
CA ASP A 287 19.99 -13.26 -2.13
C ASP A 287 19.06 -13.59 -3.31
N ASP A 288 18.99 -14.88 -3.68
CA ASP A 288 18.08 -15.37 -4.72
C ASP A 288 16.61 -15.26 -4.27
N HIS A 289 15.81 -14.48 -5.00
CA HIS A 289 14.35 -14.45 -4.86
C HIS A 289 13.67 -14.99 -6.13
N GLU A 290 12.56 -15.72 -5.98
CA GLU A 290 11.88 -16.39 -7.10
C GLU A 290 10.36 -16.20 -7.04
N ARG A 291 9.73 -15.90 -8.19
CA ARG A 291 8.28 -15.99 -8.39
C ARG A 291 7.99 -16.52 -9.79
N PHE A 292 7.02 -17.43 -9.91
CA PHE A 292 6.60 -18.02 -11.20
C PHE A 292 7.77 -18.59 -12.04
N ALA A 293 8.73 -19.26 -11.37
CA ALA A 293 9.97 -19.76 -11.96
C ALA A 293 10.85 -18.70 -12.66
N THR A 294 10.66 -17.42 -12.31
CA THR A 294 11.59 -16.32 -12.61
C THR A 294 12.32 -15.96 -11.34
N ARG A 295 13.64 -16.15 -11.36
CA ARG A 295 14.57 -15.85 -10.27
C ARG A 295 15.27 -14.52 -10.52
N THR A 296 15.58 -13.80 -9.45
CA THR A 296 16.37 -12.58 -9.50
C THR A 296 17.16 -12.34 -8.22
N HIS A 297 18.33 -11.69 -8.36
CA HIS A 297 19.11 -11.09 -7.27
C HIS A 297 19.84 -9.83 -7.77
N CYS A 298 20.35 -9.00 -6.87
CA CYS A 298 21.24 -7.88 -7.18
C CYS A 298 22.71 -8.30 -7.23
N ASP A 299 23.45 -7.69 -8.16
CA ASP A 299 24.91 -7.66 -8.18
C ASP A 299 25.41 -6.20 -8.19
N ASP A 300 26.70 -5.99 -8.44
CA ASP A 300 27.28 -4.64 -8.47
C ASP A 300 26.94 -3.83 -9.75
N GLN A 301 26.16 -4.38 -10.69
CA GLN A 301 25.73 -3.73 -11.94
C GLN A 301 24.21 -3.53 -12.08
N GLY A 302 23.41 -4.22 -11.26
CA GLY A 302 21.96 -4.10 -11.22
C GLY A 302 21.31 -5.40 -10.77
N ILE A 303 20.35 -5.92 -11.54
CA ILE A 303 19.71 -7.21 -11.27
C ILE A 303 20.02 -8.26 -12.34
N VAL A 304 20.26 -9.48 -11.86
CA VAL A 304 20.45 -10.68 -12.66
C VAL A 304 19.15 -11.46 -12.65
N ILE A 305 18.64 -11.86 -13.83
CA ILE A 305 17.34 -12.53 -13.99
C ILE A 305 17.49 -13.84 -14.74
N ASP A 306 16.83 -14.90 -14.25
CA ASP A 306 16.74 -16.20 -14.93
C ASP A 306 15.30 -16.76 -14.89
N PRO A 307 14.65 -17.06 -16.03
CA PRO A 307 15.04 -16.70 -17.39
C PRO A 307 14.78 -15.21 -17.66
N LEU A 308 15.62 -14.57 -18.47
CA LEU A 308 15.43 -13.16 -18.86
C LEU A 308 14.13 -12.97 -19.69
N PRO A 309 13.13 -12.19 -19.22
CA PRO A 309 11.87 -11.99 -19.95
C PRO A 309 11.98 -10.96 -21.10
N PHE A 310 13.14 -10.30 -21.24
CA PHE A 310 13.40 -9.23 -22.19
C PHE A 310 14.15 -9.75 -23.43
N ALA A 311 14.20 -8.94 -24.49
CA ALA A 311 14.95 -9.30 -25.71
C ALA A 311 16.48 -9.11 -25.56
N ALA A 312 16.89 -8.25 -24.64
CA ALA A 312 18.27 -7.92 -24.28
C ALA A 312 18.28 -7.35 -22.85
N ALA A 313 19.44 -6.97 -22.32
CA ALA A 313 19.50 -6.22 -21.07
C ALA A 313 18.77 -4.87 -21.19
N VAL A 314 18.09 -4.44 -20.12
CA VAL A 314 17.29 -3.19 -20.11
C VAL A 314 17.76 -2.26 -18.99
N PRO A 315 17.79 -0.93 -19.21
CA PRO A 315 18.15 0.02 -18.16
C PRO A 315 17.04 0.14 -17.11
N LEU A 316 17.45 0.23 -15.86
CA LEU A 316 16.61 0.48 -14.69
C LEU A 316 16.79 1.92 -14.25
N ARG A 317 15.68 2.60 -13.93
CA ARG A 317 15.69 4.00 -13.47
C ARG A 317 14.58 4.17 -12.43
N VAL A 318 14.94 4.44 -11.18
CA VAL A 318 13.97 4.72 -10.11
C VAL A 318 14.27 6.05 -9.44
N ARG A 319 13.21 6.77 -9.05
CA ARG A 319 13.33 8.01 -8.27
C ARG A 319 13.62 7.66 -6.82
N ALA A 320 14.62 8.33 -6.25
CA ALA A 320 14.95 8.23 -4.84
C ALA A 320 15.27 9.60 -4.25
N ARG A 321 15.26 9.69 -2.91
CA ARG A 321 15.94 10.76 -2.19
C ARG A 321 17.04 10.16 -1.30
N ARG A 322 18.19 10.81 -1.30
CA ARG A 322 19.37 10.39 -0.53
C ARG A 322 19.48 11.21 0.74
N LEU A 323 19.33 10.54 1.87
CA LEU A 323 19.42 11.13 3.21
C LEU A 323 20.65 10.58 3.93
N ALA A 324 21.15 11.29 4.94
CA ALA A 324 22.25 10.78 5.77
C ALA A 324 21.78 9.57 6.60
N ASP A 325 22.61 8.54 6.73
CA ASP A 325 22.37 7.49 7.72
C ASP A 325 22.72 8.01 9.11
N ARG A 326 21.72 8.58 9.78
CA ARG A 326 21.83 9.14 11.12
C ARG A 326 20.54 8.92 11.90
N ARG A 327 20.64 9.10 13.21
CA ARG A 327 19.44 9.30 14.03
C ARG A 327 18.88 10.70 13.80
N TYR A 328 17.60 10.75 13.45
CA TYR A 328 16.76 11.92 13.38
C TYR A 328 16.11 12.16 14.75
N ALA A 329 16.08 13.42 15.20
CA ALA A 329 15.59 13.80 16.51
C ALA A 329 14.06 13.76 16.61
N SER A 330 13.35 13.87 15.49
CA SER A 330 11.89 13.85 15.43
C SER A 330 11.39 13.53 14.01
N ALA A 331 10.08 13.32 13.88
CA ALA A 331 9.42 13.24 12.57
C ALA A 331 9.59 14.53 11.75
N ALA A 332 9.69 15.70 12.39
CA ALA A 332 9.92 16.97 11.70
C ALA A 332 11.35 17.09 11.16
N ASP A 333 12.35 16.60 11.90
CA ASP A 333 13.75 16.52 11.45
C ASP A 333 13.90 15.57 10.26
N LEU A 334 13.25 14.39 10.32
CA LEU A 334 13.21 13.46 9.19
C LEU A 334 12.54 14.06 7.94
N ARG A 335 11.38 14.72 8.09
CA ARG A 335 10.68 15.36 6.97
C ARG A 335 11.47 16.51 6.37
N ALA A 336 12.03 17.40 7.19
CA ALA A 336 12.87 18.49 6.71
C ALA A 336 14.06 17.95 5.90
N ALA A 337 14.78 16.95 6.42
CA ALA A 337 15.87 16.31 5.70
C ALA A 337 15.43 15.64 4.38
N PHE A 338 14.24 15.05 4.34
CA PHE A 338 13.70 14.45 3.11
C PHE A 338 13.26 15.51 2.08
N GLU A 339 12.61 16.59 2.53
CA GLU A 339 12.17 17.70 1.68
C GLU A 339 13.36 18.45 1.08
N GLU A 340 14.41 18.69 1.88
CA GLU A 340 15.68 19.32 1.47
C GLU A 340 16.55 18.41 0.57
N ALA A 341 16.54 17.09 0.79
CA ALA A 341 17.32 16.15 -0.03
C ALA A 341 16.84 16.18 -1.49
N PRO A 342 17.72 16.42 -2.48
CA PRO A 342 17.30 16.49 -3.88
C PRO A 342 16.75 15.14 -4.35
N LEU A 343 15.79 15.21 -5.30
CA LEU A 343 15.31 14.04 -6.00
C LEU A 343 16.37 13.58 -7.01
N GLU A 344 16.91 12.37 -6.82
CA GLU A 344 17.86 11.73 -7.72
C GLU A 344 17.23 10.55 -8.47
N ILE A 345 17.87 10.12 -9.56
CA ILE A 345 17.53 8.90 -10.29
C ILE A 345 18.63 7.89 -9.99
N ILE A 346 18.25 6.75 -9.40
CA ILE A 346 19.12 5.59 -9.24
C ILE A 346 19.03 4.77 -10.53
N GLU A 347 20.18 4.49 -11.12
CA GLU A 347 20.30 3.79 -12.40
C GLU A 347 21.00 2.45 -12.23
N GLY A 348 20.67 1.49 -13.08
CA GLY A 348 21.24 0.14 -13.12
C GLY A 348 20.78 -0.60 -14.35
N HIS A 349 21.05 -1.91 -14.44
CA HIS A 349 20.59 -2.73 -15.56
C HIS A 349 19.94 -4.02 -15.08
N ALA A 350 18.92 -4.49 -15.81
CA ALA A 350 18.39 -5.83 -15.68
C ALA A 350 18.95 -6.70 -16.80
N ARG A 351 19.72 -7.74 -16.45
CA ARG A 351 20.42 -8.63 -17.40
C ARG A 351 20.12 -10.10 -17.12
N GLY A 352 20.38 -10.96 -18.10
CA GLY A 352 20.22 -12.41 -17.92
C GLY A 352 21.37 -13.00 -17.12
N ALA A 353 21.14 -14.13 -16.43
CA ALA A 353 22.21 -14.86 -15.73
C ALA A 353 23.39 -15.23 -16.65
N ASP A 354 23.11 -15.64 -17.90
CA ASP A 354 24.12 -15.97 -18.92
C ASP A 354 24.84 -14.75 -19.53
N ALA A 355 24.38 -13.52 -19.23
CA ALA A 355 24.97 -12.28 -19.75
C ALA A 355 26.04 -11.77 -18.78
N ALA A 356 27.22 -12.41 -18.81
CA ALA A 356 28.44 -12.00 -18.11
C ALA A 356 29.25 -10.96 -18.90
#